data_AF-A0A5C9BJF6-F1
#
_entry.id   AF-A0A5C9BJF6-F1
#
_cell.length_a   1.000
_cell.length_b   1.000
_cell.length_c   1.000
_cell.angle_alpha   90.00
_cell.angle_beta   90.00
_cell.angle_gamma   90.00
#
_symmetry.space_group_name_H-M   'P 1'
#
loop_
_entity.id
_entity.type
_entity.pdbx_description
1 polymer ?
#
loop_
_entity_poly.entity_id
_entity_poly.type
_entity_poly.pdbx_seq_one_letter_code
_entity_poly.pdbx_strand_id
1 'polypeptide(L)'
;MNYLKLATKSAVVIALMASGFAAYGGGDVNSKATNIGGITNTRHNMTQSFLIPPANANIMDMARNQYGEVCVYCHTPHAANSQIALPLWNRTIPSTTYQTYNSSSMTQPVSQPGPNSLSCLSCHDGTVAIDSIINMPTTAGAGGTPNSANYNQGQETAQNSTFLSTWINASGINPSGHMTLSAPGGCLLCHSTEGTGALFPTAASFDVFVIGTDLRNDHPVGVRYPTMGPGVDFNPTTNTHNNIAYFDGNANSKLDSGDIRLYNTGAGFEVECASCHDPHGVPSNGVGTVNNKAFMRVSNTGSALCLTCHVK
;
A
#
# COMPACT_ATOMS: atom_id res chain seq x y z
N MET A 1 -50.85 -49.17 -43.22
CA MET A 1 -50.36 -47.77 -43.22
C MET A 1 -49.92 -47.44 -41.81
N ASN A 2 -48.63 -47.65 -41.51
CA ASN A 2 -48.04 -47.42 -40.19
C ASN A 2 -47.38 -46.04 -40.15
N TYR A 3 -47.81 -45.21 -39.20
CA TYR A 3 -47.16 -43.95 -38.86
C TYR A 3 -45.97 -44.22 -37.92
N LEU A 4 -44.75 -43.93 -38.37
CA LEU A 4 -43.56 -43.91 -37.52
C LEU A 4 -43.24 -42.46 -37.10
N LYS A 5 -43.17 -42.24 -35.80
CA LYS A 5 -42.80 -40.97 -35.14
C LYS A 5 -41.34 -40.61 -35.44
N LEU A 6 -41.09 -39.40 -35.93
CA LEU A 6 -39.77 -38.78 -35.93
C LEU A 6 -39.73 -37.74 -34.80
N ALA A 7 -39.12 -38.11 -33.66
CA ALA A 7 -38.86 -37.19 -32.56
C ALA A 7 -37.50 -36.51 -32.79
N THR A 8 -37.52 -35.25 -33.22
CA THR A 8 -36.32 -34.43 -33.39
C THR A 8 -35.84 -33.99 -32.01
N LYS A 9 -34.66 -34.49 -31.58
CA LYS A 9 -33.96 -34.01 -30.39
C LYS A 9 -33.36 -32.63 -30.69
N SER A 10 -33.91 -31.58 -30.09
CA SER A 10 -33.26 -30.26 -30.06
C SER A 10 -32.10 -30.31 -29.07
N ALA A 11 -30.87 -30.29 -29.57
CA ALA A 11 -29.68 -30.08 -28.74
C ALA A 11 -29.60 -28.60 -28.36
N VAL A 12 -29.86 -28.29 -27.09
CA VAL A 12 -29.57 -26.97 -26.51
C VAL A 12 -28.06 -26.90 -26.29
N VAL A 13 -27.36 -26.12 -27.11
CA VAL A 13 -25.96 -25.77 -26.88
C VAL A 13 -25.93 -24.68 -25.80
N ILE A 14 -25.65 -25.07 -24.56
CA ILE A 14 -25.31 -24.13 -23.50
C ILE A 14 -23.88 -23.66 -23.78
N ALA A 15 -23.75 -22.47 -24.37
CA ALA A 15 -22.47 -21.78 -24.44
C ALA A 15 -22.10 -21.34 -23.01
N LEU A 16 -21.27 -22.14 -22.34
CA LEU A 16 -20.52 -21.71 -21.18
C LEU A 16 -19.60 -20.56 -21.63
N MET A 17 -20.03 -19.32 -21.42
CA MET A 17 -19.12 -18.20 -21.44
C MET A 17 -18.17 -18.40 -20.26
N ALA A 18 -16.96 -18.84 -20.55
CA ALA A 18 -15.84 -18.71 -19.65
C ALA A 18 -15.61 -17.20 -19.45
N SER A 19 -16.25 -16.63 -18.44
CA SER A 19 -15.85 -15.34 -17.87
C SER A 19 -14.46 -15.56 -17.28
N GLY A 20 -13.43 -15.42 -18.11
CA GLY A 20 -12.07 -15.31 -17.65
C GLY A 20 -12.03 -14.15 -16.67
N PHE A 21 -11.74 -14.45 -15.40
CA PHE A 21 -11.32 -13.44 -14.46
C PHE A 21 -10.08 -12.77 -15.05
N ALA A 22 -10.25 -11.57 -15.61
CA ALA A 22 -9.12 -10.73 -15.94
C ALA A 22 -8.40 -10.44 -14.62
N ALA A 23 -7.15 -10.88 -14.51
CA ALA A 23 -6.29 -10.53 -13.39
C ALA A 23 -6.22 -9.00 -13.31
N TYR A 24 -6.86 -8.43 -12.27
CA TYR A 24 -7.04 -7.00 -12.07
C TYR A 24 -5.76 -6.36 -11.52
N GLY A 25 -4.65 -6.52 -12.24
CA GLY A 25 -3.32 -6.05 -11.81
C GLY A 25 -2.50 -5.35 -12.90
N GLY A 26 -3.09 -5.07 -14.06
CA GLY A 26 -2.34 -4.63 -15.24
C GLY A 26 -2.90 -3.46 -16.04
N GLY A 27 -4.13 -3.03 -15.82
CA GLY A 27 -4.69 -1.85 -16.49
C GLY A 27 -4.44 -0.60 -15.66
N ASP A 28 -3.75 0.39 -16.24
CA ASP A 28 -3.65 1.71 -15.63
C ASP A 28 -5.04 2.36 -15.61
N VAL A 29 -5.69 2.38 -14.45
CA VAL A 29 -6.93 3.13 -14.27
C VAL A 29 -6.60 4.61 -14.16
N ASN A 30 -6.87 5.39 -15.21
CA ASN A 30 -7.08 6.85 -15.22
C ASN A 30 -6.08 7.75 -14.44
N SER A 31 -4.91 7.26 -14.03
CA SER A 31 -3.98 8.04 -13.22
C SER A 31 -3.14 8.94 -14.12
N LYS A 32 -2.98 10.20 -13.71
CA LYS A 32 -2.08 11.15 -14.38
C LYS A 32 -0.64 11.04 -13.88
N ALA A 33 -0.37 10.15 -12.92
CA ALA A 33 0.95 9.87 -12.40
C ALA A 33 1.73 8.99 -13.39
N THR A 34 2.89 9.45 -13.88
CA THR A 34 3.70 8.71 -14.87
C THR A 34 4.34 7.44 -14.32
N ASN A 35 4.42 7.35 -12.98
CA ASN A 35 5.16 6.33 -12.24
C ASN A 35 6.64 6.25 -12.64
N ILE A 36 7.25 7.37 -13.06
CA ILE A 36 8.66 7.44 -13.47
C ILE A 36 9.48 8.22 -12.43
N GLY A 37 10.63 7.67 -12.03
CA GLY A 37 11.54 8.30 -11.08
C GLY A 37 11.02 8.20 -9.65
N GLY A 38 11.05 9.31 -8.91
CA GLY A 38 10.72 9.32 -7.49
C GLY A 38 9.22 9.36 -7.17
N ILE A 39 8.94 9.31 -5.86
CA ILE A 39 7.61 9.28 -5.25
C ILE A 39 6.64 10.35 -5.77
N THR A 40 7.15 11.53 -6.16
CA THR A 40 6.37 12.67 -6.65
C THR A 40 5.57 12.35 -7.91
N ASN A 41 6.00 11.40 -8.72
CA ASN A 41 5.35 11.04 -9.98
C ASN A 41 4.45 9.80 -9.86
N THR A 42 4.03 9.46 -8.65
CA THR A 42 3.31 8.22 -8.36
C THR A 42 1.99 8.49 -7.64
N ARG A 43 1.16 7.46 -7.47
CA ARG A 43 -0.09 7.55 -6.70
C ARG A 43 0.11 7.74 -5.19
N HIS A 44 1.31 7.48 -4.68
CA HIS A 44 1.69 7.79 -3.28
C HIS A 44 2.10 9.25 -3.11
N ASN A 45 2.16 10.03 -4.20
CA ASN A 45 2.09 11.47 -4.08
C ASN A 45 0.67 11.85 -3.67
N MET A 46 0.47 11.93 -2.37
CA MET A 46 -0.81 12.31 -1.76
C MET A 46 -1.11 13.80 -1.88
N THR A 47 -0.25 14.57 -2.55
CA THR A 47 -0.68 15.89 -3.01
C THR A 47 -1.73 15.71 -4.10
N GLN A 48 -2.75 16.55 -4.09
CA GLN A 48 -3.82 16.54 -5.08
C GLN A 48 -3.37 17.04 -6.48
N SER A 49 -2.06 17.07 -6.75
CA SER A 49 -1.44 17.62 -7.96
C SER A 49 -1.82 16.90 -9.26
N PHE A 50 -2.27 15.66 -9.16
CA PHE A 50 -2.74 14.87 -10.30
C PHE A 50 -4.26 14.96 -10.54
N LEU A 51 -5.00 15.71 -9.71
CA LEU A 51 -6.45 15.86 -9.84
C LEU A 51 -6.78 17.04 -10.76
N ILE A 52 -7.15 16.72 -11.99
CA ILE A 52 -7.51 17.69 -13.04
C ILE A 52 -8.93 17.35 -13.55
N PRO A 53 -9.86 18.32 -13.65
CA PRO A 53 -9.69 19.75 -13.31
C PRO A 53 -9.62 19.98 -11.78
N PRO A 54 -9.12 21.16 -11.34
CA PRO A 54 -8.97 21.50 -9.91
C PRO A 54 -10.23 21.33 -9.06
N ALA A 55 -11.42 21.35 -9.66
CA ALA A 55 -12.67 21.07 -8.95
C ALA A 55 -12.69 19.68 -8.28
N ASN A 56 -11.95 18.69 -8.81
CA ASN A 56 -11.83 17.37 -8.19
C ASN A 56 -10.98 17.42 -6.90
N ALA A 57 -10.02 18.34 -6.83
CA ALA A 57 -9.22 18.59 -5.62
C ALA A 57 -10.12 19.10 -4.48
N ASN A 58 -11.01 20.04 -4.78
CA ASN A 58 -11.99 20.57 -3.82
C ASN A 58 -12.94 19.51 -3.24
N ILE A 59 -13.30 18.48 -4.03
CA ILE A 59 -14.11 17.36 -3.52
C ILE A 59 -13.30 16.53 -2.52
N MET A 60 -12.01 16.28 -2.80
CA MET A 60 -11.13 15.57 -1.88
C MET A 60 -10.88 16.34 -0.59
N ASP A 61 -10.86 17.66 -0.64
CA ASP A 61 -10.73 18.53 0.53
C ASP A 61 -11.90 18.38 1.52
N MET A 62 -13.07 17.87 1.09
CA MET A 62 -14.18 17.55 1.98
C MET A 62 -13.96 16.26 2.79
N ALA A 63 -13.06 15.39 2.35
CA ALA A 63 -12.80 14.07 2.91
C ALA A 63 -11.45 13.97 3.64
N ARG A 64 -10.51 14.86 3.35
CA ARG A 64 -9.17 14.87 3.95
C ARG A 64 -8.45 16.22 3.78
N ASN A 65 -7.44 16.45 4.59
CA ASN A 65 -6.53 17.58 4.47
C ASN A 65 -5.57 17.44 3.28
N GLN A 66 -5.31 18.58 2.66
CA GLN A 66 -4.24 18.78 1.70
C GLN A 66 -3.08 19.52 2.35
N TYR A 67 -2.03 18.79 2.72
CA TYR A 67 -0.86 19.35 3.37
C TYR A 67 0.13 19.96 2.38
N GLY A 68 -0.03 19.68 1.07
CA GLY A 68 0.74 20.35 0.01
C GLY A 68 2.18 19.88 -0.17
N GLU A 69 2.66 18.95 0.67
CA GLU A 69 4.00 18.39 0.60
C GLU A 69 3.95 16.87 0.39
N VAL A 70 4.80 16.35 -0.50
CA VAL A 70 4.76 14.92 -0.86
C VAL A 70 5.15 14.01 0.30
N CYS A 71 6.15 14.43 1.11
CA CYS A 71 6.71 13.60 2.17
C CYS A 71 5.90 13.65 3.47
N VAL A 72 5.14 14.72 3.71
CA VAL A 72 4.52 15.01 5.01
C VAL A 72 3.53 13.96 5.46
N TYR A 73 2.92 13.24 4.50
CA TYR A 73 2.00 12.15 4.76
C TYR A 73 2.68 10.93 5.38
N CYS A 74 4.01 10.85 5.34
CA CYS A 74 4.81 9.73 5.85
C CYS A 74 5.88 10.19 6.86
N HIS A 75 6.54 11.32 6.59
CA HIS A 75 7.70 11.79 7.32
C HIS A 75 7.51 13.22 7.84
N THR A 76 8.13 13.51 8.99
CA THR A 76 8.21 14.84 9.59
C THR A 76 9.66 15.14 10.00
N PRO A 77 10.20 16.35 9.74
CA PRO A 77 11.58 16.69 10.13
C PRO A 77 11.86 16.54 11.64
N HIS A 78 10.84 16.67 12.48
CA HIS A 78 10.92 16.59 13.94
C HIS A 78 9.55 16.21 14.54
N ALA A 79 9.55 15.83 15.82
CA ALA A 79 8.35 15.33 16.52
C ALA A 79 7.71 14.14 15.80
N ALA A 80 8.56 13.19 15.41
CA ALA A 80 8.16 11.93 14.79
C ALA A 80 7.51 10.99 15.81
N ASN A 81 6.70 10.07 15.31
CA ASN A 81 5.91 9.14 16.11
C ASN A 81 6.85 8.27 16.94
N SER A 82 6.83 8.47 18.25
CA SER A 82 7.70 7.77 19.18
C SER A 82 7.31 6.30 19.44
N GLN A 83 6.13 5.87 18.96
CA GLN A 83 5.59 4.53 19.20
C GLN A 83 6.05 3.49 18.17
N ILE A 84 6.77 3.91 17.13
CA ILE A 84 7.18 3.03 16.05
C ILE A 84 8.62 3.31 15.63
N ALA A 85 9.40 2.24 15.40
CA ALA A 85 10.79 2.33 14.97
C ALA A 85 10.88 2.57 13.45
N LEU A 86 10.35 3.70 12.98
CA LEU A 86 10.44 4.15 11.58
C LEU A 86 11.14 5.51 11.50
N PRO A 87 11.93 5.78 10.43
CA PRO A 87 12.62 7.05 10.29
C PRO A 87 11.65 8.21 10.21
N LEU A 88 11.70 9.10 11.21
CA LEU A 88 10.98 10.37 11.18
C LEU A 88 9.48 10.24 10.87
N TRP A 89 8.83 9.17 11.33
CA TRP A 89 7.48 8.81 10.94
C TRP A 89 6.43 9.83 11.40
N ASN A 90 5.51 10.21 10.52
CA ASN A 90 4.53 11.25 10.80
C ASN A 90 3.09 10.74 10.90
N ARG A 91 2.81 9.45 10.73
CA ARG A 91 1.43 8.94 10.74
C ARG A 91 1.02 8.41 12.11
N THR A 92 -0.28 8.45 12.38
CA THR A 92 -0.91 7.70 13.47
C THR A 92 -0.72 6.21 13.26
N ILE A 93 -0.31 5.50 14.32
CA ILE A 93 -0.18 4.05 14.34
C ILE A 93 -1.05 3.53 15.50
N PRO A 94 -2.32 3.17 15.23
CA PRO A 94 -3.17 2.60 16.26
C PRO A 94 -2.68 1.20 16.65
N SER A 95 -3.09 0.77 17.85
CA SER A 95 -2.92 -0.63 18.24
C SER A 95 -3.95 -1.47 17.49
N THR A 96 -3.50 -2.07 16.38
CA THR A 96 -4.32 -2.93 15.53
C THR A 96 -3.76 -4.35 15.56
N THR A 97 -4.64 -5.33 15.81
CA THR A 97 -4.31 -6.76 15.68
C THR A 97 -4.72 -7.24 14.31
N TYR A 98 -3.78 -7.87 13.60
CA TYR A 98 -3.96 -8.38 12.25
C TYR A 98 -4.19 -9.89 12.26
N GLN A 99 -5.07 -10.37 11.38
CA GLN A 99 -5.17 -11.79 11.09
C GLN A 99 -4.05 -12.14 10.11
N THR A 100 -2.98 -12.76 10.62
CA THR A 100 -1.80 -13.05 9.82
C THR A 100 -1.91 -14.39 9.12
N TYR A 101 -1.04 -14.59 8.14
CA TYR A 101 -0.95 -15.82 7.36
C TYR A 101 -0.85 -17.05 8.27
N ASN A 102 -1.73 -18.02 8.04
CA ASN A 102 -1.79 -19.26 8.79
C ASN A 102 -2.17 -20.39 7.82
N SER A 103 -1.22 -21.29 7.57
CA SER A 103 -1.40 -22.45 6.70
C SER A 103 -0.90 -23.71 7.41
N SER A 104 -1.58 -24.84 7.16
CA SER A 104 -1.17 -26.16 7.66
C SER A 104 0.18 -26.65 7.11
N SER A 105 0.63 -26.09 5.98
CA SER A 105 1.92 -26.41 5.36
C SER A 105 3.06 -25.51 5.83
N MET A 106 2.81 -24.61 6.77
CA MET A 106 3.78 -23.62 7.24
C MET A 106 4.67 -24.20 8.34
N THR A 107 5.98 -24.01 8.20
CA THR A 107 6.98 -24.52 9.13
C THR A 107 7.66 -23.43 9.96
N GLN A 108 7.42 -22.16 9.62
CA GLN A 108 8.06 -21.02 10.26
C GLN A 108 7.10 -20.28 11.19
N PRO A 109 7.59 -19.71 12.32
CA PRO A 109 6.79 -18.84 13.17
C PRO A 109 6.26 -17.62 12.42
N VAL A 110 5.09 -17.15 12.85
CA VAL A 110 4.45 -15.92 12.33
C VAL A 110 4.22 -14.95 13.47
N SER A 111 4.68 -13.72 13.29
CA SER A 111 4.50 -12.60 14.21
C SER A 111 3.43 -11.63 13.68
N GLN A 112 3.04 -10.66 14.50
CA GLN A 112 2.28 -9.50 14.01
C GLN A 112 3.16 -8.64 13.10
N PRO A 113 2.56 -7.90 12.14
CA PRO A 113 3.32 -7.02 11.24
C PRO A 113 4.24 -6.07 12.01
N GLY A 114 5.51 -6.05 11.60
CA GLY A 114 6.52 -5.16 12.17
C GLY A 114 6.40 -3.71 11.65
N PRO A 115 7.31 -2.82 12.10
CA PRO A 115 7.31 -1.42 11.69
C PRO A 115 7.32 -1.22 10.17
N ASN A 116 8.03 -2.07 9.43
CA ASN A 116 8.18 -1.91 7.98
C ASN A 116 6.89 -2.24 7.21
N SER A 117 6.04 -3.07 7.78
CA SER A 117 4.69 -3.38 7.29
C SER A 117 3.68 -2.36 7.76
N LEU A 118 3.77 -1.94 9.04
CA LEU A 118 2.92 -0.89 9.60
C LEU A 118 3.07 0.45 8.88
N SER A 119 4.23 0.74 8.28
CA SER A 119 4.40 1.90 7.41
C SER A 119 3.37 1.94 6.26
N CYS A 120 3.11 0.80 5.63
CA CYS A 120 2.11 0.65 4.57
C CYS A 120 0.70 0.57 5.16
N LEU A 121 0.53 -0.28 6.17
CA LEU A 121 -0.78 -0.60 6.74
C LEU A 121 -1.43 0.62 7.41
N SER A 122 -0.66 1.58 7.91
CA SER A 122 -1.20 2.86 8.42
C SER A 122 -2.04 3.64 7.40
N CYS A 123 -1.94 3.34 6.11
CA CYS A 123 -2.86 3.81 5.07
C CYS A 123 -3.79 2.69 4.62
N HIS A 124 -3.21 1.51 4.32
CA HIS A 124 -3.86 0.44 3.57
C HIS A 124 -4.76 -0.47 4.41
N ASP A 125 -4.66 -0.43 5.74
CA ASP A 125 -5.51 -1.23 6.63
C ASP A 125 -6.92 -0.64 6.81
N GLY A 126 -7.11 0.63 6.40
CA GLY A 126 -8.38 1.34 6.48
C GLY A 126 -8.84 1.70 7.90
N THR A 127 -8.00 1.58 8.92
CA THR A 127 -8.36 1.83 10.32
C THR A 127 -8.26 3.30 10.72
N VAL A 128 -7.41 4.07 10.04
CA VAL A 128 -7.25 5.51 10.24
C VAL A 128 -7.42 6.27 8.93
N ALA A 129 -7.67 7.57 9.05
CA ALA A 129 -7.83 8.45 7.91
C ALA A 129 -6.53 8.58 7.11
N ILE A 130 -6.66 8.76 5.80
CA ILE A 130 -5.50 8.84 4.90
C ILE A 130 -4.63 10.06 5.16
N ASP A 131 -5.19 11.13 5.73
CA ASP A 131 -4.48 12.33 6.17
C ASP A 131 -4.15 12.35 7.68
N SER A 132 -4.32 11.23 8.39
CA SER A 132 -4.03 11.15 9.83
C SER A 132 -2.52 11.21 10.11
N ILE A 133 -2.00 12.44 10.24
CA ILE A 133 -0.61 12.74 10.60
C ILE A 133 -0.49 13.40 11.97
N ILE A 134 0.64 13.24 12.64
CA ILE A 134 0.90 13.72 14.00
C ILE A 134 1.48 15.14 14.03
N ASN A 135 2.19 15.54 12.97
CA ASN A 135 2.82 16.84 12.84
C ASN A 135 2.52 17.45 11.46
N MET A 136 1.60 18.42 11.44
CA MET A 136 1.18 19.16 10.25
C MET A 136 2.24 20.22 9.88
N PRO A 137 2.46 20.49 8.57
CA PRO A 137 3.56 21.36 8.14
C PRO A 137 3.31 22.81 8.54
N THR A 138 4.32 23.53 9.01
CA THR A 138 4.19 24.92 9.50
C THR A 138 4.17 25.98 8.41
N THR A 139 4.65 25.64 7.20
CA THR A 139 4.77 26.57 6.08
C THR A 139 3.66 26.36 5.07
N ALA A 140 3.02 27.46 4.68
CA ALA A 140 2.08 27.52 3.56
C ALA A 140 2.85 27.39 2.22
N GLY A 141 3.48 26.24 1.98
CA GLY A 141 4.22 26.00 0.75
C GLY A 141 3.31 25.81 -0.46
N ALA A 142 2.17 25.12 -0.26
CA ALA A 142 1.16 24.88 -1.31
C ALA A 142 -0.19 24.25 -0.83
N GLY A 143 -0.55 24.26 0.47
CA GLY A 143 -1.66 23.41 0.94
C GLY A 143 -2.62 23.99 1.96
N GLY A 144 -2.22 24.99 2.74
CA GLY A 144 -3.06 25.48 3.83
C GLY A 144 -2.26 26.15 4.93
N THR A 145 -2.95 26.58 5.97
CA THR A 145 -2.33 27.16 7.17
C THR A 145 -2.71 26.34 8.40
N PRO A 146 -1.74 25.96 9.25
CA PRO A 146 -2.06 25.45 10.57
C PRO A 146 -2.75 26.51 11.43
N ASN A 147 -3.64 26.09 12.32
CA ASN A 147 -4.13 26.93 13.41
C ASN A 147 -3.44 26.55 14.74
N SER A 148 -2.67 27.48 15.30
CA SER A 148 -2.06 27.55 16.67
C SER A 148 -1.27 26.35 17.25
N ALA A 149 -1.52 25.11 16.85
CA ALA A 149 -0.78 23.91 17.25
C ALA A 149 -0.76 22.88 16.10
N ASN A 150 0.44 22.53 15.66
CA ASN A 150 0.63 21.70 14.46
C ASN A 150 1.03 20.27 14.81
N TYR A 151 1.32 20.02 16.09
CA TYR A 151 1.73 18.72 16.60
C TYR A 151 0.79 18.28 17.73
N ASN A 152 0.48 16.98 17.76
CA ASN A 152 -0.26 16.37 18.85
C ASN A 152 0.31 14.99 19.17
N GLN A 153 0.88 14.83 20.36
CA GLN A 153 1.43 13.54 20.81
C GLN A 153 0.35 12.45 20.93
N GLY A 154 -0.88 12.81 21.32
CA GLY A 154 -1.99 11.85 21.39
C GLY A 154 -2.36 11.26 20.02
N GLN A 155 -2.02 11.96 18.93
CA GLN A 155 -2.24 11.50 17.57
C GLN A 155 -1.32 10.32 17.19
N GLU A 156 -0.28 10.02 17.98
CA GLU A 156 0.64 8.92 17.71
C GLU A 156 -0.06 7.55 17.69
N THR A 157 -1.06 7.35 18.56
CA THR A 157 -1.75 6.06 18.73
C THR A 157 -3.25 6.09 18.45
N ALA A 158 -3.86 7.28 18.37
CA ALA A 158 -5.29 7.41 18.12
C ALA A 158 -5.57 8.63 17.26
N GLN A 159 -6.40 8.47 16.23
CA GLN A 159 -6.78 9.59 15.39
C GLN A 159 -7.62 10.61 16.18
N ASN A 160 -7.17 11.84 16.25
CA ASN A 160 -7.92 12.99 16.77
C ASN A 160 -8.36 13.89 15.61
N SER A 161 -9.59 13.69 15.15
CA SER A 161 -10.16 14.50 14.06
C SER A 161 -10.27 15.98 14.41
N THR A 162 -10.49 16.35 15.68
CA THR A 162 -10.51 17.76 16.09
C THR A 162 -9.16 18.43 15.88
N PHE A 163 -8.06 17.71 16.15
CA PHE A 163 -6.70 18.17 15.85
C PHE A 163 -6.49 18.29 14.33
N LEU A 164 -6.83 17.27 13.55
CA LEU A 164 -6.68 17.34 12.09
C LEU A 164 -7.51 18.48 11.47
N SER A 165 -8.69 18.77 12.03
CA SER A 165 -9.56 19.88 11.60
C SER A 165 -9.05 21.27 11.99
N THR A 166 -7.93 21.41 12.72
CA THR A 166 -7.28 22.72 12.91
C THR A 166 -6.54 23.19 11.65
N TRP A 167 -6.26 22.27 10.72
CA TRP A 167 -5.74 22.61 9.41
C TRP A 167 -6.81 23.31 8.56
N ILE A 168 -6.39 24.37 7.86
CA ILE A 168 -7.24 25.05 6.89
C ILE A 168 -6.63 24.81 5.52
N ASN A 169 -7.31 24.06 4.66
CA ASN A 169 -6.89 23.84 3.28
C ASN A 169 -6.85 25.17 2.50
N ALA A 170 -5.93 25.29 1.55
CA ALA A 170 -5.76 26.49 0.73
C ALA A 170 -7.00 26.84 -0.11
N SER A 171 -7.85 25.86 -0.43
CA SER A 171 -9.14 26.06 -1.12
C SER A 171 -10.19 26.76 -0.25
N GLY A 172 -9.99 26.80 1.08
CA GLY A 172 -10.99 27.21 2.06
C GLY A 172 -12.05 26.14 2.36
N ILE A 173 -12.04 25.02 1.64
CA ILE A 173 -12.91 23.87 1.89
C ILE A 173 -12.16 22.93 2.83
N ASN A 174 -12.71 22.67 4.01
CA ASN A 174 -12.11 21.78 4.99
C ASN A 174 -12.90 20.48 5.11
N PRO A 175 -12.26 19.40 5.60
CA PRO A 175 -12.94 18.12 5.74
C PRO A 175 -14.15 18.22 6.66
N SER A 176 -15.30 17.74 6.20
CA SER A 176 -16.46 17.52 7.09
C SER A 176 -16.28 16.27 7.95
N GLY A 177 -15.33 15.41 7.56
CA GLY A 177 -14.82 14.28 8.32
C GLY A 177 -13.51 13.80 7.69
N HIS A 178 -12.63 13.22 8.50
CA HIS A 178 -11.36 12.65 8.03
C HIS A 178 -11.58 11.17 7.68
N MET A 179 -11.57 10.86 6.38
CA MET A 179 -12.03 9.58 5.85
C MET A 179 -10.92 8.51 5.84
N THR A 180 -11.28 7.30 6.30
CA THR A 180 -10.46 6.11 6.07
C THR A 180 -10.73 5.53 4.68
N LEU A 181 -9.89 4.59 4.23
CA LEU A 181 -10.06 3.99 2.91
C LEU A 181 -11.39 3.22 2.78
N SER A 182 -11.75 2.42 3.77
CA SER A 182 -12.75 1.35 3.63
C SER A 182 -13.90 1.37 4.63
N ALA A 183 -13.91 2.30 5.58
CA ALA A 183 -15.05 2.46 6.48
C ALA A 183 -16.33 2.82 5.68
N PRO A 184 -17.53 2.52 6.20
CA PRO A 184 -18.78 3.01 5.62
C PRO A 184 -18.75 4.54 5.48
N GLY A 185 -18.92 5.04 4.26
CA GLY A 185 -18.80 6.46 3.93
C GLY A 185 -17.36 6.94 3.70
N GLY A 186 -16.34 6.09 3.85
CA GLY A 186 -14.94 6.38 3.56
C GLY A 186 -14.62 6.50 2.06
N CYS A 187 -13.34 6.53 1.72
CA CYS A 187 -12.90 6.86 0.37
C CYS A 187 -13.42 5.89 -0.72
N LEU A 188 -13.62 4.59 -0.40
CA LEU A 188 -14.24 3.62 -1.32
C LEU A 188 -15.66 3.98 -1.76
N LEU A 189 -16.36 4.88 -1.06
CA LEU A 189 -17.67 5.37 -1.49
C LEU A 189 -17.64 5.95 -2.91
N CYS A 190 -16.55 6.65 -3.26
CA CYS A 190 -16.35 7.24 -4.58
C CYS A 190 -15.30 6.49 -5.41
N HIS A 191 -14.37 5.79 -4.76
CA HIS A 191 -13.23 5.13 -5.42
C HIS A 191 -13.40 3.61 -5.54
N SER A 192 -14.62 3.17 -5.85
CA SER A 192 -14.94 1.77 -6.12
C SER A 192 -15.53 1.59 -7.50
N THR A 193 -15.31 0.43 -8.13
CA THR A 193 -16.02 0.07 -9.37
C THR A 193 -17.45 -0.38 -9.14
N GLU A 194 -17.86 -0.59 -7.89
CA GLU A 194 -19.18 -1.09 -7.52
C GLU A 194 -19.96 -0.07 -6.67
N GLY A 195 -21.25 -0.36 -6.45
CA GLY A 195 -22.13 0.45 -5.60
C GLY A 195 -22.19 1.93 -5.99
N THR A 196 -22.10 2.82 -4.99
CA THR A 196 -22.07 4.28 -5.20
C THR A 196 -20.84 4.73 -5.98
N GLY A 197 -19.72 4.00 -5.90
CA GLY A 197 -18.48 4.33 -6.62
C GLY A 197 -18.67 4.31 -8.13
N ALA A 198 -19.55 3.44 -8.64
CA ALA A 198 -19.93 3.40 -10.05
C ALA A 198 -20.58 4.71 -10.56
N LEU A 199 -21.07 5.57 -9.66
CA LEU A 199 -21.59 6.90 -9.99
C LEU A 199 -20.48 7.96 -10.16
N PHE A 200 -19.23 7.63 -9.82
CA PHE A 200 -18.05 8.50 -9.92
C PHE A 200 -17.01 7.92 -10.90
N PRO A 201 -17.32 7.75 -12.19
CA PRO A 201 -16.46 7.04 -13.15
C PRO A 201 -15.10 7.71 -13.42
N THR A 202 -14.93 8.97 -13.02
CA THR A 202 -13.66 9.70 -13.10
C THR A 202 -12.77 9.48 -11.88
N ALA A 203 -13.31 8.96 -10.78
CA ALA A 203 -12.54 8.58 -9.61
C ALA A 203 -11.87 7.23 -9.90
N ALA A 204 -10.53 7.22 -9.90
CA ALA A 204 -9.80 5.97 -10.09
C ALA A 204 -10.11 5.03 -8.91
N SER A 205 -10.57 3.83 -9.24
CA SER A 205 -10.76 2.78 -8.23
C SER A 205 -9.41 2.37 -7.63
N PHE A 206 -9.44 2.05 -6.34
CA PHE A 206 -8.33 1.46 -5.62
C PHE A 206 -8.75 0.25 -4.78
N ASP A 207 -9.90 -0.39 -5.07
CA ASP A 207 -10.45 -1.50 -4.27
C ASP A 207 -9.39 -2.55 -3.91
N VAL A 208 -8.57 -2.95 -4.89
CA VAL A 208 -7.50 -3.95 -4.75
C VAL A 208 -6.33 -3.52 -3.85
N PHE A 209 -6.24 -2.24 -3.50
CA PHE A 209 -5.20 -1.67 -2.63
C PHE A 209 -5.71 -1.40 -1.21
N VAL A 210 -6.99 -1.68 -0.92
CA VAL A 210 -7.48 -1.74 0.45
C VAL A 210 -7.16 -3.13 0.98
N ILE A 211 -6.11 -3.21 1.80
CA ILE A 211 -5.63 -4.47 2.37
C ILE A 211 -6.50 -4.87 3.56
N GLY A 212 -6.80 -3.91 4.44
CA GLY A 212 -7.52 -4.20 5.68
C GLY A 212 -6.63 -4.82 6.76
N THR A 213 -7.29 -5.40 7.76
CA THR A 213 -6.62 -6.04 8.91
C THR A 213 -6.55 -7.56 8.81
N ASP A 214 -7.07 -8.13 7.72
CA ASP A 214 -6.97 -9.55 7.41
C ASP A 214 -5.93 -9.77 6.32
N LEU A 215 -4.75 -10.23 6.72
CA LEU A 215 -3.58 -10.43 5.86
C LEU A 215 -3.43 -11.89 5.41
N ARG A 216 -4.44 -12.74 5.64
CA ARG A 216 -4.36 -14.18 5.33
C ARG A 216 -4.28 -14.47 3.83
N ASN A 217 -4.77 -13.54 3.00
CA ASN A 217 -4.73 -13.61 1.54
C ASN A 217 -3.52 -12.87 0.94
N ASP A 218 -2.75 -12.15 1.75
CA ASP A 218 -1.53 -11.48 1.33
C ASP A 218 -0.31 -12.42 1.47
N HIS A 219 0.74 -12.14 0.70
CA HIS A 219 1.99 -12.90 0.82
C HIS A 219 2.56 -12.73 2.25
N PRO A 220 3.14 -13.78 2.87
CA PRO A 220 3.13 -13.89 4.32
C PRO A 220 3.94 -12.81 5.04
N VAL A 221 3.25 -11.80 5.58
CA VAL A 221 3.81 -10.75 6.43
C VAL A 221 4.01 -11.28 7.85
N GLY A 222 5.16 -10.97 8.45
CA GLY A 222 5.54 -11.42 9.79
C GLY A 222 6.05 -12.87 9.83
N VAL A 223 6.26 -13.52 8.67
CA VAL A 223 6.81 -14.88 8.63
C VAL A 223 8.31 -14.85 8.74
N ARG A 224 8.84 -15.65 9.68
CA ARG A 224 10.27 -15.79 9.86
C ARG A 224 10.93 -16.48 8.67
N TYR A 225 12.01 -15.89 8.20
CA TYR A 225 12.85 -16.53 7.20
C TYR A 225 13.60 -17.70 7.84
N PRO A 226 13.62 -18.89 7.19
CA PRO A 226 14.17 -20.09 7.81
C PRO A 226 15.66 -19.96 8.08
N THR A 227 16.12 -20.62 9.14
CA THR A 227 17.55 -20.87 9.34
C THR A 227 18.04 -21.84 8.27
N MET A 228 19.13 -21.51 7.59
CA MET A 228 19.70 -22.36 6.55
C MET A 228 20.24 -23.67 7.12
N GLY A 229 19.98 -24.77 6.42
CA GLY A 229 20.41 -26.11 6.83
C GLY A 229 20.01 -27.19 5.82
N PRO A 230 20.39 -28.45 6.08
CA PRO A 230 20.01 -29.57 5.21
C PRO A 230 18.50 -29.67 5.03
N GLY A 231 18.03 -29.76 3.78
CA GLY A 231 16.61 -29.91 3.44
C GLY A 231 15.79 -28.61 3.49
N VAL A 232 16.44 -27.44 3.59
CA VAL A 232 15.77 -26.14 3.49
C VAL A 232 15.82 -25.66 2.04
N ASP A 233 14.65 -25.56 1.41
CA ASP A 233 14.48 -25.11 0.01
C ASP A 233 14.44 -23.57 -0.11
N PHE A 234 15.41 -22.90 0.50
CA PHE A 234 15.53 -21.44 0.51
C PHE A 234 16.96 -20.99 0.22
N ASN A 235 17.08 -19.86 -0.48
CA ASN A 235 18.37 -19.21 -0.70
C ASN A 235 18.84 -18.51 0.58
N PRO A 236 20.13 -18.57 0.92
CA PRO A 236 20.69 -17.75 1.98
C PRO A 236 20.68 -16.26 1.57
N THR A 237 20.49 -15.38 2.55
CA THR A 237 20.73 -13.94 2.35
C THR A 237 22.22 -13.68 2.09
N THR A 238 22.56 -12.69 1.28
CA THR A 238 23.94 -12.40 0.91
C THR A 238 24.71 -11.69 2.01
N ASN A 239 24.10 -10.70 2.66
CA ASN A 239 24.77 -9.88 3.68
C ASN A 239 23.74 -9.25 4.63
N THR A 240 24.25 -8.60 5.69
CA THR A 240 23.45 -7.85 6.66
C THR A 240 23.91 -6.41 6.76
N HIS A 241 22.96 -5.52 7.02
CA HIS A 241 23.21 -4.12 7.34
C HIS A 241 22.27 -3.72 8.46
N ASN A 242 22.82 -3.51 9.67
CA ASN A 242 22.03 -3.30 10.89
C ASN A 242 21.01 -4.44 11.09
N ASN A 243 19.73 -4.10 11.22
CA ASN A 243 18.64 -5.05 11.41
C ASN A 243 18.02 -5.53 10.08
N ILE A 244 18.75 -5.43 8.97
CA ILE A 244 18.31 -5.85 7.65
C ILE A 244 19.24 -6.95 7.13
N ALA A 245 18.67 -8.06 6.66
CA ALA A 245 19.37 -9.03 5.83
C ALA A 245 18.87 -8.90 4.39
N TYR A 246 19.75 -8.98 3.39
CA TYR A 246 19.35 -8.70 2.01
C TYR A 246 19.99 -9.66 1.00
N PHE A 247 19.33 -9.79 -0.14
CA PHE A 247 19.78 -10.55 -1.30
C PHE A 247 20.41 -9.56 -2.27
N ASP A 248 21.74 -9.50 -2.25
CA ASP A 248 22.51 -8.59 -3.10
C ASP A 248 22.51 -9.11 -4.54
N GLY A 249 21.67 -8.50 -5.38
CA GLY A 249 21.48 -8.91 -6.77
C GLY A 249 22.63 -8.53 -7.71
N ASN A 250 23.50 -7.60 -7.30
CA ASN A 250 24.58 -7.08 -8.14
C ASN A 250 25.99 -7.41 -7.60
N ALA A 251 26.06 -8.10 -6.45
CA ALA A 251 27.27 -8.56 -5.77
C ALA A 251 28.24 -7.44 -5.35
N ASN A 252 27.74 -6.22 -5.08
CA ASN A 252 28.55 -5.08 -4.65
C ASN A 252 28.77 -4.99 -3.13
N SER A 253 28.19 -5.91 -2.34
CA SER A 253 28.20 -5.96 -0.88
C SER A 253 27.56 -4.76 -0.19
N LYS A 254 26.61 -4.08 -0.85
CA LYS A 254 25.85 -2.94 -0.33
C LYS A 254 24.37 -3.20 -0.47
N LEU A 255 23.61 -2.66 0.48
CA LEU A 255 22.16 -2.65 0.42
C LEU A 255 21.68 -1.57 -0.55
N ASP A 256 21.10 -1.99 -1.67
CA ASP A 256 20.52 -1.13 -2.70
C ASP A 256 18.99 -1.10 -2.61
N SER A 257 18.32 -0.10 -3.20
CA SER A 257 16.84 -0.02 -3.18
C SER A 257 16.17 -1.20 -3.89
N GLY A 258 16.83 -1.75 -4.91
CA GLY A 258 16.37 -2.92 -5.66
C GLY A 258 16.53 -4.26 -4.93
N ASP A 259 17.23 -4.31 -3.81
CA ASP A 259 17.45 -5.58 -3.10
C ASP A 259 16.25 -5.99 -2.27
N ILE A 260 15.78 -7.21 -2.53
CA ILE A 260 14.87 -7.90 -1.62
C ILE A 260 15.57 -8.09 -0.27
N ARG A 261 14.82 -7.87 0.79
CA ARG A 261 15.37 -7.79 2.13
C ARG A 261 14.42 -8.31 3.19
N LEU A 262 14.94 -8.60 4.36
CA LEU A 262 14.23 -9.10 5.52
C LEU A 262 14.55 -8.19 6.70
N TYR A 263 13.61 -8.07 7.62
CA TYR A 263 13.72 -7.15 8.73
C TYR A 263 13.74 -7.90 10.06
N ASN A 264 14.65 -7.52 10.94
CA ASN A 264 14.74 -8.09 12.27
C ASN A 264 14.08 -7.16 13.29
N THR A 265 12.95 -7.61 13.82
CA THR A 265 12.16 -6.93 14.86
C THR A 265 12.50 -7.41 16.27
N GLY A 266 13.56 -8.22 16.42
CA GLY A 266 14.05 -8.75 17.70
C GLY A 266 13.86 -10.26 17.85
N ALA A 267 13.06 -10.89 16.99
CA ALA A 267 12.78 -12.31 17.05
C ALA A 267 13.49 -13.12 15.92
N GLY A 268 14.14 -12.44 14.98
CA GLY A 268 14.74 -13.02 13.78
C GLY A 268 14.39 -12.21 12.54
N PHE A 269 14.99 -12.53 11.40
CA PHE A 269 14.67 -11.88 10.13
C PHE A 269 13.33 -12.39 9.61
N GLU A 270 12.39 -11.47 9.40
CA GLU A 270 11.02 -11.74 8.98
C GLU A 270 10.73 -11.05 7.65
N VAL A 271 9.79 -11.64 6.89
CA VAL A 271 9.25 -11.04 5.67
C VAL A 271 8.24 -9.97 6.09
N GLU A 272 8.43 -8.75 5.59
CA GLU A 272 7.54 -7.60 5.81
C GLU A 272 7.10 -7.02 4.47
N CYS A 273 6.11 -6.12 4.44
CA CYS A 273 5.69 -5.49 3.18
C CYS A 273 6.89 -4.84 2.44
N ALA A 274 7.74 -4.13 3.20
CA ALA A 274 8.91 -3.46 2.62
C ALA A 274 10.03 -4.43 2.18
N SER A 275 9.89 -5.74 2.41
CA SER A 275 10.81 -6.76 1.88
C SER A 275 10.77 -6.78 0.36
N CYS A 276 9.56 -6.63 -0.19
CA CYS A 276 9.29 -6.69 -1.61
C CYS A 276 8.95 -5.33 -2.20
N HIS A 277 8.47 -4.38 -1.39
CA HIS A 277 8.04 -3.06 -1.83
C HIS A 277 9.01 -1.96 -1.35
N ASP A 278 9.36 -1.03 -2.21
CA ASP A 278 10.01 0.22 -1.83
C ASP A 278 9.02 1.37 -1.98
N PRO A 279 8.55 2.01 -0.90
CA PRO A 279 7.57 3.10 -1.02
C PRO A 279 8.07 4.29 -1.84
N HIS A 280 9.38 4.43 -2.08
CA HIS A 280 9.94 5.49 -2.92
C HIS A 280 10.00 5.14 -4.41
N GLY A 281 9.75 3.88 -4.76
CA GLY A 281 9.79 3.35 -6.11
C GLY A 281 11.18 2.83 -6.50
N VAL A 282 11.20 1.79 -7.35
CA VAL A 282 12.42 1.26 -7.95
C VAL A 282 12.25 1.22 -9.47
N PRO A 283 13.11 1.91 -10.24
CA PRO A 283 13.02 1.92 -11.70
C PRO A 283 13.19 0.51 -12.31
N SER A 284 12.36 0.17 -13.29
CA SER A 284 12.31 -1.19 -13.87
C SER A 284 13.49 -1.52 -14.79
N ASN A 285 14.14 -0.51 -15.36
CA ASN A 285 15.27 -0.68 -16.27
C ASN A 285 16.25 0.50 -16.21
N GLY A 286 16.66 0.87 -14.99
CA GLY A 286 17.60 1.97 -14.74
C GLY A 286 16.93 3.31 -14.45
N VAL A 287 17.72 4.27 -13.96
CA VAL A 287 17.24 5.57 -13.46
C VAL A 287 16.42 6.31 -14.52
N GLY A 288 15.25 6.82 -14.13
CA GLY A 288 14.36 7.57 -15.02
C GLY A 288 13.44 6.70 -15.88
N THR A 289 13.41 5.38 -15.66
CA THR A 289 12.39 4.49 -16.23
C THR A 289 11.16 4.37 -15.33
N VAL A 290 10.09 3.77 -15.85
CA VAL A 290 8.90 3.46 -15.05
C VAL A 290 9.30 2.60 -13.85
N ASN A 291 8.75 2.91 -12.69
CA ASN A 291 8.95 2.09 -11.51
C ASN A 291 8.30 0.73 -11.73
N ASN A 292 8.90 -0.29 -11.11
CA ASN A 292 8.30 -1.61 -11.03
C ASN A 292 6.86 -1.52 -10.51
N LYS A 293 6.00 -2.39 -11.06
CA LYS A 293 4.58 -2.43 -10.68
C LYS A 293 4.43 -2.61 -9.18
N ALA A 294 3.41 -1.97 -8.61
CA ALA A 294 3.17 -1.97 -7.17
C ALA A 294 4.41 -1.62 -6.33
N PHE A 295 5.35 -0.82 -6.86
CA PHE A 295 6.56 -0.40 -6.15
C PHE A 295 7.48 -1.56 -5.75
N MET A 296 7.48 -2.65 -6.52
CA MET A 296 8.32 -3.79 -6.20
C MET A 296 9.82 -3.47 -6.33
N ARG A 297 10.66 -4.04 -5.48
CA ARG A 297 12.11 -3.87 -5.55
C ARG A 297 12.70 -4.53 -6.79
N VAL A 298 12.15 -5.68 -7.17
CA VAL A 298 12.49 -6.39 -8.41
C VAL A 298 11.22 -6.65 -9.22
N SER A 299 11.35 -6.68 -10.54
CA SER A 299 10.26 -7.13 -11.41
C SER A 299 9.99 -8.62 -11.18
N ASN A 300 8.73 -9.03 -11.04
CA ASN A 300 8.39 -10.46 -10.92
C ASN A 300 8.37 -11.21 -12.28
N THR A 301 9.05 -10.68 -13.29
CA THR A 301 9.17 -11.35 -14.59
C THR A 301 9.88 -12.69 -14.40
N GLY A 302 9.29 -13.78 -14.90
CA GLY A 302 9.85 -15.12 -14.72
C GLY A 302 9.90 -15.60 -13.27
N SER A 303 9.03 -15.09 -12.39
CA SER A 303 9.00 -15.41 -10.96
C SER A 303 10.26 -14.98 -10.19
N ALA A 304 10.99 -13.98 -10.68
CA ALA A 304 12.26 -13.54 -10.10
C ALA A 304 12.13 -13.14 -8.61
N LEU A 305 10.98 -12.62 -8.17
CA LEU A 305 10.75 -12.32 -6.76
C LEU A 305 10.76 -13.62 -5.93
N CYS A 306 10.01 -14.63 -6.38
CA CYS A 306 9.90 -15.92 -5.69
C CYS A 306 11.25 -16.64 -5.66
N LEU A 307 11.97 -16.63 -6.77
CA LEU A 307 13.27 -17.27 -6.93
C LEU A 307 14.40 -16.54 -6.22
N THR A 308 14.15 -15.33 -5.69
CA THR A 308 15.11 -14.67 -4.79
C THR A 308 15.20 -15.44 -3.48
N CYS A 309 14.08 -15.90 -2.94
CA CYS A 309 14.02 -16.59 -1.66
C CYS A 309 14.00 -18.12 -1.78
N HIS A 310 13.35 -18.67 -2.80
CA HIS A 310 13.11 -20.11 -2.89
C HIS A 310 14.04 -20.81 -3.87
N VAL A 311 14.54 -21.97 -3.43
CA VAL A 311 15.16 -22.96 -4.31
C VAL A 311 14.02 -23.88 -4.78
N LYS A 312 13.78 -23.95 -6.08
CA LYS A 312 12.68 -24.71 -6.69
C LYS A 312 13.21 -25.69 -7.72
#